data_AF-A0AAD6IKY1-F1
#
_entry.id   AF-A0AAD6IKY1-F1
#
_cell.length_a   1.000
_cell.length_b   1.000
_cell.length_c   1.000
_cell.angle_alpha   90.00
_cell.angle_beta   90.00
_cell.angle_gamma   90.00
#
_symmetry.space_group_name_H-M   'P 1'
#
loop_
_entity.id
_entity.type
_entity.pdbx_description
1 polymer ?
#
loop_
_entity_poly.entity_id
_entity_poly.type
_entity_poly.pdbx_seq_one_letter_code
_entity_poly.pdbx_strand_id
1 'polypeptide(L)'
;MPPRRNVPSRQHSTRASVSTQGTDNTGDPMDISAPASERQYPGKRGATTPSRDMPPPKRTKATEEKEPNYGIGGSPNDPTFRKELKVEDLDLHKSYVKDFKLAAEAQKKLKGPRQHFKYDGPKPMTDITLLPDDWNSKEPDLDDEDWDAQIKRCKERIEEGLMTHAYEAKLKGFEEAKAREAALIKSVVGDSNELYSMAVIKRLATLMEIQEDLESKDDKTKTKTDQLPNVKALVKAYRSHELEWHEGLITYWSHGKKLCEPRPFDWDEFEAVNDKYEGHKGFWVEGSDVEAAGTTEANAIISFTPRNPGQLYYYNVACRFPNFAWWHELEFMWDTGSSLMTMYEGDIRSLMGPQIAPQGFIPGIHPYHGPRVLGVIQTAAYGGATISFEMVQIEVCLLDDHRKRMTPWIRRSVGMMMGLPPVPGTGGSPRLDDNWLRHCVYVGSAPEVSQALRFATSPGALHLPNRGTCMANPPPVPNWMPPHPPLWRTHIPPLTAPTPMPPGPTWLGQPPNMPRAAPGVP
;
A
#
# COMPACT_ATOMS: atom_id res chain seq x y z
N MET A 1 -0.53 -49.01 -48.03
CA MET A 1 -1.36 -50.13 -47.54
C MET A 1 -0.88 -50.50 -46.14
N PRO A 2 -1.71 -50.93 -45.17
CA PRO A 2 -3.13 -50.66 -44.83
C PRO A 2 -3.24 -50.05 -43.38
N PRO A 3 -4.40 -49.99 -42.69
CA PRO A 3 -5.78 -49.74 -43.12
C PRO A 3 -6.41 -48.48 -42.47
N ARG A 4 -7.46 -47.96 -43.14
CA ARG A 4 -8.39 -46.91 -42.68
C ARG A 4 -9.40 -47.47 -41.67
N ARG A 5 -9.77 -46.67 -40.67
CA ARG A 5 -10.91 -46.94 -39.77
C ARG A 5 -11.95 -45.82 -39.91
N ASN A 6 -13.14 -46.19 -40.38
CA ASN A 6 -14.32 -45.34 -40.46
C ASN A 6 -14.94 -45.14 -39.06
N VAL A 7 -15.42 -43.94 -38.78
CA VAL A 7 -16.35 -43.64 -37.67
C VAL A 7 -17.54 -42.88 -38.25
N PRO A 8 -18.79 -43.22 -37.89
CA PRO A 8 -19.98 -42.72 -38.57
C PRO A 8 -20.50 -41.39 -38.00
N SER A 9 -21.09 -40.62 -38.91
CA SER A 9 -21.94 -39.46 -38.70
C SER A 9 -23.14 -39.76 -37.78
N ARG A 10 -23.35 -38.93 -36.75
CA ARG A 10 -24.58 -38.93 -35.95
C ARG A 10 -25.35 -37.63 -36.17
N GLN A 11 -26.63 -37.83 -36.41
CA GLN A 11 -27.61 -36.89 -36.95
C GLN A 11 -28.01 -35.78 -35.98
N HIS A 12 -28.41 -34.66 -36.58
CA HIS A 12 -29.18 -33.58 -35.98
C HIS A 12 -30.46 -34.10 -35.31
N SER A 13 -30.73 -33.62 -34.09
CA SER A 13 -32.05 -33.68 -33.47
C SER A 13 -32.49 -32.27 -33.09
N THR A 14 -33.46 -31.78 -33.85
CA THR A 14 -34.30 -30.62 -33.58
C THR A 14 -35.38 -30.99 -32.57
N ARG A 15 -35.48 -30.23 -31.47
CA ARG A 15 -36.71 -30.08 -30.66
C ARG A 15 -36.64 -28.72 -29.96
N ALA A 16 -37.38 -27.74 -30.44
CA ALA A 16 -38.77 -27.43 -30.11
C ALA A 16 -38.85 -26.43 -28.95
N SER A 17 -39.10 -25.19 -29.37
CA SER A 17 -39.55 -24.03 -28.61
C SER A 17 -40.79 -24.35 -27.77
N VAL A 18 -40.76 -24.01 -26.48
CA VAL A 18 -41.95 -23.95 -25.63
C VAL A 18 -42.20 -22.50 -25.24
N SER A 19 -43.41 -22.08 -25.59
CA SER A 19 -44.09 -20.82 -25.37
C SER A 19 -44.34 -20.53 -23.88
N THR A 20 -44.03 -19.31 -23.44
CA THR A 20 -44.53 -18.73 -22.18
C THR A 20 -45.73 -17.83 -22.46
N GLN A 21 -46.92 -18.33 -22.16
CA GLN A 21 -48.09 -17.53 -21.72
C GLN A 21 -48.17 -17.79 -20.20
N GLY A 22 -48.32 -16.82 -19.29
CA GLY A 22 -49.22 -15.68 -19.33
C GLY A 22 -50.36 -15.98 -18.35
N THR A 23 -50.22 -15.54 -17.09
CA THR A 23 -51.37 -15.37 -16.18
C THR A 23 -51.15 -14.15 -15.31
N ASP A 24 -52.04 -13.19 -15.54
CA ASP A 24 -52.37 -12.05 -14.70
C ASP A 24 -52.65 -12.47 -13.25
N ASN A 25 -52.27 -11.62 -12.30
CA ASN A 25 -53.04 -11.46 -11.07
C ASN A 25 -52.89 -10.04 -10.56
N THR A 26 -53.93 -9.26 -10.81
CA THR A 26 -54.31 -8.01 -10.17
C THR A 26 -54.60 -8.23 -8.69
N GLY A 27 -53.93 -7.48 -7.83
CA GLY A 27 -54.27 -7.34 -6.42
C GLY A 27 -53.92 -5.93 -5.96
N ASP A 28 -54.94 -5.11 -5.76
CA ASP A 28 -54.86 -3.72 -5.31
C ASP A 28 -54.21 -3.58 -3.92
N PRO A 29 -53.53 -2.47 -3.64
CA PRO A 29 -52.89 -2.20 -2.35
C PRO A 29 -53.88 -1.68 -1.32
N MET A 30 -53.88 -2.29 -0.13
CA MET A 30 -54.54 -1.77 1.06
C MET A 30 -53.70 -0.66 1.69
N ASP A 31 -54.33 0.51 1.74
CA ASP A 31 -53.91 1.74 2.38
C ASP A 31 -53.97 1.58 3.92
N ILE A 32 -52.82 1.67 4.60
CA ILE A 32 -52.76 1.77 6.07
C ILE A 32 -51.93 3.01 6.41
N SER A 33 -52.63 4.14 6.42
CA SER A 33 -52.19 5.36 7.07
C SER A 33 -52.41 5.28 8.59
N ALA A 34 -51.33 5.33 9.36
CA ALA A 34 -51.35 5.69 10.78
C ALA A 34 -50.20 6.68 11.07
N PRO A 35 -50.43 7.74 11.88
CA PRO A 35 -49.50 8.84 12.01
C PRO A 35 -48.41 8.53 13.03
N ALA A 36 -47.14 8.57 12.60
CA ALA A 36 -46.00 8.54 13.50
C ALA A 36 -45.79 9.94 14.10
N SER A 37 -45.81 9.99 15.41
CA SER A 37 -45.60 11.19 16.22
C SER A 37 -44.19 11.75 16.06
N GLU A 38 -44.16 13.06 15.86
CA GLU A 38 -42.99 13.93 15.72
C GLU A 38 -42.22 13.98 17.04
N ARG A 39 -41.16 13.17 17.18
CA ARG A 39 -40.14 13.37 18.22
C ARG A 39 -39.11 14.37 17.72
N GLN A 40 -39.28 15.62 18.13
CA GLN A 40 -38.27 16.68 18.04
C GLN A 40 -37.01 16.26 18.79
N TYR A 41 -35.91 16.03 18.06
CA TYR A 41 -34.56 16.00 18.62
C TYR A 41 -33.97 17.41 18.57
N PRO A 42 -33.49 17.96 19.70
CA PRO A 42 -32.91 19.30 19.72
C PRO A 42 -31.47 19.30 19.17
N GLY A 43 -31.22 20.23 18.25
CA GLY A 43 -29.93 20.92 18.11
C GLY A 43 -28.72 20.11 17.64
N LYS A 44 -28.56 19.96 16.31
CA LYS A 44 -27.24 19.72 15.71
C LYS A 44 -26.36 20.96 15.97
N ARG A 45 -25.45 20.87 16.95
CA ARG A 45 -24.28 21.75 17.02
C ARG A 45 -23.43 21.47 15.78
N GLY A 46 -23.17 22.52 14.99
CA GLY A 46 -22.31 22.45 13.83
C GLY A 46 -20.89 22.06 14.25
N ALA A 47 -20.51 20.82 13.96
CA ALA A 47 -19.13 20.43 13.89
C ALA A 47 -18.58 20.98 12.56
N THR A 48 -17.93 22.13 12.63
CA THR A 48 -17.04 22.61 11.57
C THR A 48 -15.86 21.65 11.48
N THR A 49 -15.94 20.71 10.56
CA THR A 49 -14.77 19.96 10.08
C THR A 49 -13.77 20.99 9.55
N PRO A 50 -12.49 20.97 9.97
CA PRO A 50 -11.48 21.84 9.38
C PRO A 50 -11.35 21.46 7.90
N SER A 51 -11.75 22.36 7.01
CA SER A 51 -11.58 22.18 5.58
C SER A 51 -10.09 22.12 5.27
N ARG A 52 -9.69 21.09 4.53
CA ARG A 52 -8.31 20.83 4.08
C ARG A 52 -7.98 21.71 2.86
N ASP A 53 -8.42 22.96 2.89
CA ASP A 53 -8.27 23.91 1.78
C ASP A 53 -7.00 24.72 1.99
N MET A 54 -5.86 24.18 1.54
CA MET A 54 -4.89 25.10 0.97
C MET A 54 -5.51 25.65 -0.32
N PRO A 55 -5.55 26.99 -0.52
CA PRO A 55 -5.81 27.48 -1.86
C PRO A 55 -4.69 26.95 -2.76
N PRO A 56 -5.01 26.20 -3.84
CA PRO A 56 -3.98 25.81 -4.79
C PRO A 56 -3.25 27.06 -5.26
N PRO A 57 -1.93 26.97 -5.57
CA PRO A 57 -1.19 28.11 -6.11
C PRO A 57 -2.01 28.74 -7.23
N LYS A 58 -2.20 30.07 -7.17
CA LYS A 58 -3.08 30.81 -8.10
C LYS A 58 -2.74 30.42 -9.53
N ARG A 59 -3.54 29.50 -10.08
CA ARG A 59 -3.41 29.00 -11.44
C ARG A 59 -3.69 30.19 -12.35
N THR A 60 -2.65 30.69 -13.01
CA THR A 60 -2.82 31.65 -14.11
C THR A 60 -3.81 31.04 -15.09
N LYS A 61 -4.77 31.81 -15.62
CA LYS A 61 -5.80 31.41 -16.60
C LYS A 61 -5.20 31.01 -17.97
N ALA A 62 -4.12 30.25 -17.99
CA ALA A 62 -3.72 29.49 -19.15
C ALA A 62 -4.79 28.41 -19.36
N THR A 63 -5.30 28.35 -20.59
CA THR A 63 -6.25 27.36 -21.13
C THR A 63 -6.15 26.02 -20.39
N GLU A 64 -7.10 25.75 -19.48
CA GLU A 64 -7.25 24.43 -18.90
C GLU A 64 -7.71 23.51 -20.05
N GLU A 65 -6.75 22.78 -20.63
CA GLU A 65 -7.07 21.60 -21.41
C GLU A 65 -7.93 20.71 -20.52
N LYS A 66 -9.21 20.60 -20.88
CA LYS A 66 -10.17 19.83 -20.12
C LYS A 66 -9.74 18.38 -20.21
N GLU A 67 -9.32 17.80 -19.08
CA GLU A 67 -8.94 16.40 -19.02
C GLU A 67 -10.08 15.57 -19.64
N PRO A 68 -9.79 14.74 -20.66
CA PRO A 68 -10.78 13.87 -21.24
C PRO A 68 -11.38 13.01 -20.14
N ASN A 69 -12.72 12.98 -20.05
CA ASN A 69 -13.45 12.24 -19.03
C ASN A 69 -13.40 10.73 -19.33
N TYR A 70 -12.23 10.12 -19.15
CA TYR A 70 -12.02 8.68 -19.14
C TYR A 70 -12.47 8.06 -17.80
N GLY A 71 -13.55 8.58 -17.22
CA GLY A 71 -14.02 8.22 -15.89
C GLY A 71 -14.58 6.80 -15.78
N ILE A 72 -15.26 6.57 -14.66
CA ILE A 72 -15.94 5.31 -14.32
C ILE A 72 -16.82 4.83 -15.49
N GLY A 73 -16.73 3.54 -15.81
CA GLY A 73 -17.46 2.88 -16.90
C GLY A 73 -16.72 2.83 -18.23
N GLY A 74 -15.52 3.43 -18.33
CA GLY A 74 -14.67 3.38 -19.53
C GLY A 74 -14.08 2.00 -19.83
N SER A 75 -13.48 1.85 -21.01
CA SER A 75 -12.78 0.64 -21.43
C SER A 75 -11.40 0.56 -20.74
N PRO A 76 -10.92 -0.62 -20.31
CA PRO A 76 -9.55 -0.77 -19.81
C PRO A 76 -8.50 -0.40 -20.87
N ASN A 77 -8.84 -0.42 -22.16
CA ASN A 77 -7.95 -0.01 -23.24
C ASN A 77 -7.85 1.51 -23.41
N ASP A 78 -8.64 2.30 -22.67
CA ASP A 78 -8.58 3.76 -22.75
C ASP A 78 -7.19 4.25 -22.31
N PRO A 79 -6.62 5.25 -23.00
CA PRO A 79 -5.33 5.81 -22.61
C PRO A 79 -5.46 6.59 -21.29
N THR A 80 -4.40 6.61 -20.49
CA THR A 80 -4.30 7.53 -19.36
C THR A 80 -3.95 8.92 -19.89
N PHE A 81 -4.65 9.94 -19.40
CA PHE A 81 -4.31 11.33 -19.73
C PHE A 81 -2.90 11.66 -19.23
N ARG A 82 -2.14 12.37 -20.06
CA ARG A 82 -0.78 12.84 -19.81
C ARG A 82 -0.66 14.27 -20.26
N LYS A 83 -0.04 15.10 -19.43
CA LYS A 83 0.44 16.41 -19.87
C LYS A 83 1.69 16.18 -20.72
N GLU A 84 1.71 16.74 -21.92
CA GLU A 84 2.93 16.76 -22.72
C GLU A 84 3.90 17.77 -22.09
N LEU A 85 4.96 17.26 -21.47
CA LEU A 85 5.98 18.06 -20.82
C LEU A 85 7.29 17.94 -21.58
N LYS A 86 7.87 19.07 -21.95
CA LYS A 86 9.24 19.14 -22.48
C LYS A 86 10.17 19.38 -21.31
N VAL A 87 11.17 18.51 -21.14
CA VAL A 87 12.05 18.59 -19.97
C VAL A 87 12.88 19.89 -19.97
N GLU A 88 13.11 20.49 -21.14
CA GLU A 88 13.80 21.78 -21.29
C GLU A 88 13.00 22.96 -20.72
N ASP A 89 11.67 22.84 -20.71
CA ASP A 89 10.75 23.87 -20.22
C ASP A 89 10.50 23.73 -18.70
N LEU A 90 10.93 22.63 -18.09
CA LEU A 90 10.83 22.40 -16.66
C LEU A 90 11.87 23.21 -15.88
N ASP A 91 11.45 23.78 -14.77
CA ASP A 91 12.30 24.56 -13.86
C ASP A 91 13.12 23.67 -12.90
N LEU A 92 13.78 22.62 -13.42
CA LEU A 92 14.50 21.62 -12.59
C LEU A 92 15.56 22.22 -11.66
N HIS A 93 16.05 23.43 -11.94
CA HIS A 93 17.03 24.17 -11.14
C HIS A 93 16.40 24.99 -10.00
N LYS A 94 15.07 25.08 -9.93
CA LYS A 94 14.38 25.81 -8.87
C LYS A 94 14.13 24.89 -7.68
N SER A 95 14.61 25.31 -6.51
CA SER A 95 14.32 24.65 -5.24
C SER A 95 13.01 25.19 -4.64
N TYR A 96 12.15 24.28 -4.18
CA TYR A 96 10.86 24.57 -3.54
C TYR A 96 10.90 24.50 -2.01
N VAL A 97 12.08 24.31 -1.41
CA VAL A 97 12.27 24.14 0.04
C VAL A 97 11.68 25.29 0.85
N LYS A 98 11.89 26.53 0.42
CA LYS A 98 11.40 27.72 1.13
C LYS A 98 9.87 27.78 1.14
N ASP A 99 9.26 27.45 0.00
CA ASP A 99 7.80 27.46 -0.15
C ASP A 99 7.15 26.37 0.72
N PHE A 100 7.77 25.20 0.81
CA PHE A 100 7.30 24.08 1.62
C PHE A 100 7.50 24.28 3.12
N LYS A 101 8.64 24.84 3.57
CA LYS A 101 8.88 25.13 5.00
C LYS A 101 7.78 26.05 5.57
N LEU A 102 7.36 27.07 4.81
CA LEU A 102 6.27 27.96 5.22
C LEU A 102 4.93 27.22 5.35
N ALA A 103 4.63 26.29 4.44
CA ALA A 103 3.41 25.49 4.49
C ALA A 103 3.42 24.51 5.67
N ALA A 104 4.54 23.83 5.92
CA ALA A 104 4.69 22.90 7.04
C ALA A 104 4.59 23.63 8.40
N GLU A 105 5.20 24.81 8.52
CA GLU A 105 5.06 25.65 9.72
C GLU A 105 3.62 26.11 9.95
N ALA A 106 2.88 26.44 8.89
CA ALA A 106 1.46 26.75 8.99
C ALA A 106 0.61 25.54 9.40
N GLN A 107 1.05 24.31 9.07
CA GLN A 107 0.38 23.07 9.42
C GLN A 107 0.79 22.49 10.77
N LYS A 108 1.84 23.01 11.42
CA LYS A 108 2.20 22.60 12.79
C LYS A 108 0.99 22.82 13.69
N LYS A 109 0.29 21.72 13.97
CA LYS A 109 -0.85 21.72 14.87
C LYS A 109 -0.41 22.37 16.16
N LEU A 110 -1.20 23.32 16.64
CA LEU A 110 -1.04 23.85 17.99
C LEU A 110 -1.00 22.64 18.93
N LYS A 111 0.14 22.43 19.60
CA LYS A 111 0.28 21.40 20.62
C LYS A 111 -0.91 21.57 21.58
N GLY A 112 -1.58 20.47 21.88
CA GLY A 112 -2.71 20.50 22.80
C GLY A 112 -2.29 21.14 24.13
N PRO A 113 -3.21 21.77 24.86
CA PRO A 113 -2.89 22.25 26.20
C PRO A 113 -2.35 21.09 27.02
N ARG A 114 -1.29 21.34 27.81
CA ARG A 114 -0.71 20.34 28.70
C ARG A 114 -1.81 19.77 29.58
N GLN A 115 -2.07 18.46 29.46
CA GLN A 115 -3.00 17.78 30.34
C GLN A 115 -2.30 17.48 31.66
N HIS A 116 -2.66 18.26 32.68
CA HIS A 116 -2.08 18.10 34.01
C HIS A 116 -3.16 17.65 34.98
N PHE A 117 -3.24 16.33 35.14
CA PHE A 117 -4.01 15.69 36.20
C PHE A 117 -3.06 15.40 37.38
N LYS A 118 -3.37 15.95 38.56
CA LYS A 118 -2.70 15.63 39.81
C LYS A 118 -3.55 14.67 40.62
N TYR A 119 -2.92 13.62 41.10
CA TYR A 119 -3.54 12.65 41.98
C TYR A 119 -2.86 12.71 43.36
N ASP A 120 -3.62 13.14 44.36
CA ASP A 120 -3.14 13.30 45.74
C ASP A 120 -3.51 12.10 46.64
N GLY A 121 -3.86 10.96 46.05
CA GLY A 121 -4.30 9.79 46.80
C GLY A 121 -3.14 9.06 47.49
N PRO A 122 -3.37 8.44 48.66
CA PRO A 122 -2.31 7.83 49.48
C PRO A 122 -1.72 6.54 48.89
N LYS A 123 -2.32 5.97 47.85
CA LYS A 123 -1.85 4.77 47.15
C LYS A 123 -1.75 5.07 45.67
N PRO A 124 -0.73 4.56 44.95
CA PRO A 124 -0.64 4.69 43.51
C PRO A 124 -1.95 4.31 42.82
N MET A 125 -2.41 5.18 41.92
CA MET A 125 -3.62 4.98 41.16
C MET A 125 -3.36 3.94 40.07
N THR A 126 -3.97 2.77 40.22
CA THR A 126 -3.86 1.65 39.26
C THR A 126 -5.17 1.38 38.52
N ASP A 127 -6.27 1.99 38.96
CA ASP A 127 -7.59 1.82 38.37
C ASP A 127 -7.85 2.89 37.30
N ILE A 128 -8.01 2.44 36.06
CA ILE A 128 -8.28 3.32 34.92
C ILE A 128 -9.63 4.04 35.02
N THR A 129 -10.58 3.50 35.79
CA THR A 129 -11.92 4.10 35.94
C THR A 129 -11.92 5.35 36.83
N LEU A 130 -10.82 5.61 37.54
CA LEU A 130 -10.63 6.80 38.37
C LEU A 130 -9.98 7.98 37.61
N LEU A 131 -9.55 7.74 36.37
CA LEU A 131 -9.00 8.79 35.52
C LEU A 131 -10.12 9.70 35.00
N PRO A 132 -9.86 11.01 34.82
CA PRO A 132 -10.79 11.90 34.14
C PRO A 132 -11.14 11.41 32.74
N ASP A 133 -12.38 11.65 32.30
CA ASP A 133 -12.87 11.26 30.97
C ASP A 133 -12.03 11.84 29.82
N ASP A 134 -11.38 12.98 30.02
CA ASP A 134 -10.53 13.67 29.05
C ASP A 134 -9.04 13.30 29.14
N TRP A 135 -8.65 12.47 30.10
CA TRP A 135 -7.27 12.06 30.28
C TRP A 135 -6.82 11.07 29.20
N ASN A 136 -5.60 11.27 28.68
CA ASN A 136 -5.04 10.42 27.65
C ASN A 136 -3.61 9.97 27.98
N SER A 137 -3.41 8.65 28.02
CA SER A 137 -2.08 8.05 28.22
C SER A 137 -1.06 8.38 27.12
N LYS A 138 -1.50 8.91 25.97
CA LYS A 138 -0.63 9.28 24.86
C LYS A 138 0.07 10.63 25.04
N GLU A 139 -0.28 11.41 26.08
CA GLU A 139 0.37 12.70 26.39
C GLU A 139 0.48 13.61 25.14
N PRO A 140 -0.66 13.98 24.51
CA PRO A 140 -0.70 14.61 23.18
C PRO A 140 -0.06 16.01 23.09
N ASP A 141 0.42 16.54 24.22
CA ASP A 141 1.17 17.80 24.31
C ASP A 141 2.68 17.61 24.04
N LEU A 142 3.17 16.39 24.11
CA LEU A 142 4.56 16.04 23.82
C LEU A 142 4.75 15.69 22.34
N ASP A 143 5.97 15.87 21.88
CA ASP A 143 6.39 15.32 20.59
C ASP A 143 6.70 13.83 20.78
N ASP A 144 6.23 12.98 19.87
CA ASP A 144 6.46 11.53 19.94
C ASP A 144 7.94 11.19 19.72
N GLU A 145 8.71 12.07 19.06
CA GLU A 145 10.14 11.89 18.81
C GLU A 145 11.04 12.55 19.88
N ASP A 146 10.49 13.38 20.78
CA ASP A 146 11.27 14.00 21.86
C ASP A 146 11.42 13.04 23.05
N TRP A 147 12.35 12.10 22.92
CA TRP A 147 12.61 11.09 23.94
C TRP A 147 12.90 11.67 25.31
N ASP A 148 13.57 12.82 25.39
CA ASP A 148 13.91 13.45 26.66
C ASP A 148 12.68 14.00 27.37
N ALA A 149 11.78 14.65 26.63
CA ALA A 149 10.51 15.10 27.19
C ALA A 149 9.61 13.92 27.59
N GLN A 150 9.56 12.85 26.77
CA GLN A 150 8.79 11.63 27.05
C GLN A 150 9.31 10.89 28.29
N ILE A 151 10.63 10.71 28.42
CA ILE A 151 11.28 10.11 29.59
C ILE A 151 11.00 10.95 30.84
N LYS A 152 11.12 12.27 30.74
CA LYS A 152 10.83 13.19 31.85
C LYS A 152 9.37 13.07 32.30
N ARG A 153 8.41 13.06 31.36
CA ARG A 153 6.98 12.91 31.67
C ARG A 153 6.70 11.57 32.32
N CYS A 154 7.31 10.47 31.88
CA CYS A 154 7.14 9.18 32.53
C CYS A 154 7.59 9.22 34.00
N LYS A 155 8.74 9.85 34.29
CA LYS A 155 9.25 10.01 35.66
C LYS A 155 8.31 10.86 36.51
N GLU A 156 7.78 11.97 35.98
CA GLU A 156 6.77 12.80 36.65
C GLU A 156 5.52 11.98 37.01
N ARG A 157 4.98 11.20 36.06
CA ARG A 157 3.78 10.37 36.28
C ARG A 157 3.98 9.27 37.32
N ILE A 158 5.18 8.66 37.34
CA ILE A 158 5.55 7.67 38.34
C ILE A 158 5.60 8.32 39.74
N GLU A 159 6.18 9.51 39.85
CA GLU A 159 6.25 10.27 41.10
C GLU A 159 4.86 10.71 41.61
N GLU A 160 3.97 11.11 40.69
CA GLU A 160 2.55 11.40 40.96
C GLU A 160 1.72 10.16 41.33
N GLY A 161 2.32 8.96 41.29
CA GLY A 161 1.63 7.71 41.57
C GLY A 161 0.57 7.36 40.51
N LEU A 162 0.63 7.91 39.31
CA LEU A 162 -0.33 7.69 38.22
C LEU A 162 0.09 6.48 37.39
N MET A 163 -0.69 5.39 37.45
CA MET A 163 -0.50 4.20 36.61
C MET A 163 0.96 3.73 36.56
N THR A 164 1.64 3.69 37.71
CA THR A 164 3.10 3.55 37.83
C THR A 164 3.66 2.40 36.99
N HIS A 165 3.05 1.22 37.06
CA HIS A 165 3.42 0.04 36.28
C HIS A 165 3.42 0.28 34.75
N ALA A 166 2.47 1.07 34.23
CA ALA A 166 2.37 1.38 32.81
C ALA A 166 3.45 2.38 32.38
N TYR A 167 3.72 3.40 33.21
CA TYR A 167 4.75 4.39 32.92
C TYR A 167 6.17 3.88 33.15
N GLU A 168 6.39 2.93 34.06
CA GLU A 168 7.67 2.21 34.20
C GLU A 168 8.00 1.40 32.93
N ALA A 169 7.00 0.70 32.39
CA ALA A 169 7.16 -0.03 31.13
C ALA A 169 7.45 0.91 29.95
N LYS A 170 6.72 2.04 29.85
CA LYS A 170 6.98 3.08 28.83
C LYS A 170 8.36 3.71 28.98
N LEU A 171 8.77 4.06 30.20
CA LEU A 171 10.07 4.64 30.51
C LEU A 171 11.19 3.74 29.98
N LYS A 172 11.12 2.44 30.30
CA LYS A 172 12.08 1.46 29.79
C LYS A 172 12.12 1.43 28.26
N GLY A 173 10.95 1.41 27.61
CA GLY A 173 10.85 1.44 26.14
C GLY A 173 11.45 2.70 25.52
N PHE A 174 11.24 3.87 26.13
CA PHE A 174 11.82 5.13 25.66
C PHE A 174 13.33 5.22 25.89
N GLU A 175 13.85 4.71 27.01
CA GLU A 175 15.29 4.62 27.26
C GLU A 175 15.97 3.69 26.25
N GLU A 176 15.36 2.53 25.94
CA GLU A 176 15.84 1.62 24.90
C GLU A 176 15.77 2.25 23.50
N ALA A 177 14.70 2.97 23.17
CA ALA A 177 14.58 3.69 21.90
C ALA A 177 15.66 4.77 21.75
N LYS A 178 15.88 5.59 22.80
CA LYS A 178 16.93 6.60 22.84
C LYS A 178 18.33 5.99 22.69
N ALA A 179 18.59 4.85 23.34
CA ALA A 179 19.86 4.15 23.20
C ALA A 179 20.07 3.59 21.78
N ARG A 180 19.03 3.05 21.14
CA ARG A 180 19.08 2.62 19.73
C ARG A 180 19.35 3.78 18.78
N GLU A 181 18.71 4.92 19.01
CA GLU A 181 18.93 6.14 18.22
C GLU A 181 20.37 6.63 18.35
N ALA A 182 20.90 6.69 19.58
CA ALA A 182 22.30 7.05 19.81
C ALA A 182 23.28 6.07 19.13
N ALA A 183 22.96 4.77 19.15
CA ALA A 183 23.77 3.75 18.46
C ALA A 183 23.73 3.93 16.93
N LEU A 184 22.57 4.28 16.36
CA LEU A 184 22.41 4.56 14.94
C LEU A 184 23.16 5.83 14.51
N ILE A 185 23.05 6.92 15.27
CA ILE A 185 23.82 8.14 15.03
C ILE A 185 25.31 7.79 14.97
N LYS A 186 25.79 7.05 15.97
CA LYS A 186 27.19 6.63 16.06
C LYS A 186 27.63 5.74 14.89
N SER A 187 26.78 4.82 14.41
CA SER A 187 27.16 3.94 13.30
C SER A 187 27.24 4.67 11.95
N VAL A 188 26.38 5.68 11.74
CA VAL A 188 26.29 6.42 10.46
C VAL A 188 27.28 7.58 10.40
N VAL A 189 27.36 8.37 11.47
CA VAL A 189 28.08 9.66 11.51
C VAL A 189 29.39 9.56 12.30
N GLY A 190 29.59 8.48 13.07
CA GLY A 190 30.77 8.30 13.92
C GLY A 190 30.81 9.30 15.08
N ASP A 191 32.01 9.78 15.40
CA ASP A 191 32.24 10.80 16.44
C ASP A 191 32.21 12.24 15.87
N SER A 192 31.66 12.43 14.66
CA SER A 192 31.55 13.77 14.07
C SER A 192 30.54 14.61 14.84
N ASN A 193 30.89 15.88 15.09
CA ASN A 193 30.01 16.87 15.71
C ASN A 193 29.04 17.52 14.71
N GLU A 194 28.95 16.99 13.49
CA GLU A 194 28.01 17.49 12.49
C GLU A 194 26.56 17.21 12.91
N LEU A 195 25.73 18.25 12.84
CA LEU A 195 24.32 18.17 13.18
C LEU A 195 23.53 17.69 11.96
N TYR A 196 23.24 16.39 11.91
CA TYR A 196 22.29 15.82 10.97
C TYR A 196 20.89 15.77 11.59
N SER A 197 19.84 15.97 10.79
CA SER A 197 18.49 15.64 11.22
C SER A 197 18.34 14.11 11.34
N MET A 198 17.49 13.65 12.25
CA MET A 198 17.27 12.22 12.46
C MET A 198 16.77 11.51 11.18
N ALA A 199 15.97 12.21 10.37
CA ALA A 199 15.53 11.72 9.07
C ALA A 199 16.69 11.44 8.11
N VAL A 200 17.68 12.34 8.04
CA VAL A 200 18.88 12.14 7.22
C VAL A 200 19.73 10.98 7.74
N ILE A 201 19.86 10.83 9.06
CA ILE A 201 20.61 9.71 9.66
C ILE A 201 19.97 8.36 9.33
N LYS A 202 18.66 8.24 9.55
CA LYS A 202 17.89 7.03 9.20
C LYS A 202 18.02 6.72 7.71
N ARG A 203 17.87 7.73 6.86
CA ARG A 203 18.00 7.55 5.40
C ARG A 203 19.40 7.16 4.97
N LEU A 204 20.45 7.76 5.54
CA LEU A 204 21.83 7.40 5.28
C LEU A 204 22.13 5.95 5.65
N ALA A 205 21.62 5.46 6.79
CA ALA A 205 21.75 4.07 7.17
C ALA A 205 21.14 3.14 6.11
N THR A 206 19.89 3.41 5.70
CA THR A 206 19.21 2.66 4.63
C THR A 206 19.99 2.71 3.31
N LEU A 207 20.49 3.87 2.88
CA LEU A 207 21.27 3.99 1.65
C LEU A 207 22.59 3.21 1.72
N MET A 208 23.24 3.15 2.89
CA MET A 208 24.45 2.36 3.09
C MET A 208 24.16 0.86 3.01
N GLU A 209 23.06 0.40 3.61
CA GLU A 209 22.61 -0.99 3.49
C GLU A 209 22.26 -1.34 2.02
N ILE A 210 21.53 -0.47 1.31
CA ILE A 210 21.26 -0.63 -0.13
C ILE A 210 22.56 -0.67 -0.93
N GLN A 211 23.54 0.17 -0.58
CA GLN A 211 24.84 0.18 -1.25
C GLN A 211 25.56 -1.15 -1.07
N GLU A 212 25.61 -1.68 0.17
CA GLU A 212 26.22 -2.98 0.47
C GLU A 212 25.51 -4.11 -0.27
N ASP A 213 24.18 -4.08 -0.29
CA ASP A 213 23.36 -5.01 -1.07
C ASP A 213 23.77 -4.96 -2.54
N LEU A 214 23.78 -3.78 -3.17
CA LEU A 214 24.13 -3.62 -4.59
C LEU A 214 25.59 -3.98 -4.92
N GLU A 215 26.52 -3.87 -3.95
CA GLU A 215 27.95 -4.21 -4.14
C GLU A 215 28.23 -5.70 -3.97
N SER A 216 27.39 -6.42 -3.24
CA SER A 216 27.57 -7.85 -2.97
C SER A 216 27.37 -8.69 -4.24
N LYS A 217 28.48 -9.26 -4.73
CA LYS A 217 28.60 -10.02 -6.00
C LYS A 217 27.97 -11.42 -5.98
N ASP A 218 27.61 -11.92 -4.80
CA ASP A 218 27.19 -13.31 -4.62
C ASP A 218 25.76 -13.56 -5.09
N ASP A 219 24.98 -12.51 -5.29
CA ASP A 219 23.59 -12.64 -5.69
C ASP A 219 23.39 -12.24 -7.15
N LYS A 220 23.47 -13.25 -8.03
CA LYS A 220 23.18 -13.14 -9.47
C LYS A 220 21.73 -12.75 -9.77
N THR A 221 20.87 -12.66 -8.75
CA THR A 221 19.49 -12.17 -8.87
C THR A 221 19.37 -10.67 -8.62
N LYS A 222 20.45 -9.98 -8.21
CA LYS A 222 20.41 -8.53 -7.96
C LYS A 222 20.15 -7.72 -9.22
N THR A 223 19.27 -6.74 -9.03
CA THR A 223 18.70 -5.76 -9.95
C THR A 223 19.49 -5.57 -11.25
N LYS A 224 18.80 -5.74 -12.38
CA LYS A 224 19.33 -5.49 -13.74
C LYS A 224 19.66 -4.01 -14.00
N THR A 225 19.45 -3.15 -13.01
CA THR A 225 19.52 -1.70 -13.12
C THR A 225 20.80 -1.15 -12.46
N ASP A 226 21.39 -0.16 -13.10
CA ASP A 226 22.60 0.56 -12.70
C ASP A 226 22.29 1.58 -11.58
N GLN A 227 21.79 1.11 -10.44
CA GLN A 227 21.41 1.96 -9.30
C GLN A 227 22.59 2.34 -8.41
N LEU A 228 23.65 1.54 -8.39
CA LEU A 228 24.80 1.76 -7.51
C LEU A 228 25.45 3.15 -7.65
N PRO A 229 25.63 3.72 -8.86
CA PRO A 229 26.12 5.10 -9.00
C PRO A 229 25.21 6.14 -8.34
N ASN A 230 23.88 5.98 -8.42
CA ASN A 230 22.91 6.89 -7.80
C ASN A 230 23.03 6.84 -6.28
N VAL A 231 23.04 5.63 -5.70
CA VAL A 231 23.16 5.43 -4.25
C VAL A 231 24.46 6.03 -3.71
N LYS A 232 25.59 5.81 -4.39
CA LYS A 232 26.88 6.41 -4.00
C LYS A 232 26.85 7.94 -4.03
N ALA A 233 26.22 8.51 -5.06
CA ALA A 233 26.09 9.95 -5.19
C ALA A 233 25.19 10.55 -4.10
N LEU A 234 24.10 9.87 -3.74
CA LEU A 234 23.21 10.27 -2.65
C LEU A 234 23.90 10.24 -1.29
N VAL A 235 24.58 9.14 -0.95
CA VAL A 235 25.36 9.03 0.29
C VAL A 235 26.38 10.17 0.39
N LYS A 236 27.07 10.47 -0.71
CA LYS A 236 28.00 11.60 -0.77
C LYS A 236 27.29 12.95 -0.58
N ALA A 237 26.15 13.17 -1.23
CA ALA A 237 25.42 14.43 -1.17
C ALA A 237 24.88 14.73 0.23
N TYR A 238 24.32 13.72 0.92
CA TYR A 238 23.91 13.87 2.31
C TYR A 238 25.10 14.15 3.24
N ARG A 239 26.19 13.38 3.13
CA ARG A 239 27.40 13.58 3.96
C ARG A 239 28.10 14.91 3.73
N SER A 240 27.92 15.52 2.58
CA SER A 240 28.47 16.85 2.25
C SER A 240 27.49 17.99 2.53
N HIS A 241 26.30 17.69 3.05
CA HIS A 241 25.20 18.65 3.26
C HIS A 241 24.76 19.35 1.95
N GLU A 242 25.07 18.78 0.79
CA GLU A 242 24.57 19.23 -0.52
C GLU A 242 23.11 18.81 -0.75
N LEU A 243 22.63 17.84 0.04
CA LEU A 243 21.25 17.36 0.06
C LEU A 243 20.73 17.34 1.50
N GLU A 244 19.57 17.98 1.72
CA GLU A 244 18.83 17.98 2.98
C GLU A 244 17.51 17.23 2.79
N TRP A 245 17.05 16.51 3.82
CA TRP A 245 15.76 15.83 3.77
C TRP A 245 14.62 16.80 4.03
N HIS A 246 13.69 16.88 3.08
CA HIS A 246 12.47 17.68 3.20
C HIS A 246 11.27 16.82 2.88
N GLU A 247 10.40 16.62 3.87
CA GLU A 247 9.11 15.95 3.68
C GLU A 247 8.29 16.67 2.60
N GLY A 248 7.65 15.92 1.71
CA GLY A 248 6.92 16.51 0.58
C GLY A 248 7.73 16.80 -0.68
N LEU A 249 9.07 16.79 -0.59
CA LEU A 249 9.95 17.14 -1.71
C LEU A 249 10.80 15.95 -2.13
N ILE A 250 11.13 15.94 -3.42
CA ILE A 250 11.92 14.91 -4.07
C ILE A 250 13.06 15.54 -4.89
N THR A 251 14.07 14.72 -5.17
CA THR A 251 15.13 14.99 -6.14
C THR A 251 15.28 13.80 -7.08
N TYR A 252 15.52 14.08 -8.36
CA TYR A 252 15.77 13.08 -9.37
C TYR A 252 17.26 12.86 -9.55
N TRP A 253 17.65 11.60 -9.74
CA TRP A 253 19.04 11.20 -9.96
C TRP A 253 19.11 10.17 -11.09
N SER A 254 20.13 10.30 -11.94
CA SER A 254 20.45 9.29 -12.94
C SER A 254 21.97 9.22 -13.12
N HIS A 255 22.49 7.99 -13.24
CA HIS A 255 23.91 7.69 -13.39
C HIS A 255 24.83 8.48 -12.43
N GLY A 256 24.42 8.60 -11.17
CA GLY A 256 25.18 9.28 -10.12
C GLY A 256 25.17 10.81 -10.20
N LYS A 257 24.24 11.42 -10.94
CA LYS A 257 24.09 12.87 -11.04
C LYS A 257 22.72 13.32 -10.58
N LYS A 258 22.68 14.38 -9.76
CA LYS A 258 21.45 15.10 -9.39
C LYS A 258 20.91 15.82 -10.63
N LEU A 259 19.65 15.61 -10.95
CA LEU A 259 18.98 16.17 -12.13
C LEU A 259 18.08 17.36 -11.79
N CYS A 260 17.60 17.46 -10.55
CA CYS A 260 16.80 18.59 -10.09
C CYS A 260 17.10 18.99 -8.65
N GLU A 261 16.80 20.25 -8.33
CA GLU A 261 16.71 20.73 -6.95
C GLU A 261 15.42 20.21 -6.28
N PRO A 262 15.35 20.18 -4.93
CA PRO A 262 14.19 19.65 -4.22
C PRO A 262 12.87 20.29 -4.66
N ARG A 263 11.92 19.46 -5.11
CA ARG A 263 10.64 19.90 -5.71
C ARG A 263 9.49 18.93 -5.40
N PRO A 264 8.23 19.34 -5.53
CA PRO A 264 7.09 18.42 -5.35
C PRO A 264 7.10 17.31 -6.41
N PHE A 265 6.66 16.12 -6.05
CA PHE A 265 6.53 15.01 -7.00
C PHE A 265 5.32 15.19 -7.91
N ASP A 266 5.53 15.08 -9.23
CA ASP A 266 4.47 14.98 -10.24
C ASP A 266 4.79 13.79 -11.17
N TRP A 267 3.76 13.00 -11.48
CA TRP A 267 3.94 11.79 -12.29
C TRP A 267 4.26 12.08 -13.76
N ASP A 268 3.65 13.10 -14.35
CA ASP A 268 3.90 13.46 -15.75
C ASP A 268 5.34 14.01 -15.87
N GLU A 269 5.77 14.80 -14.89
CA GLU A 269 7.16 15.29 -14.78
C GLU A 269 8.15 14.13 -14.63
N PHE A 270 7.88 13.20 -13.71
CA PHE A 270 8.70 12.01 -13.52
C PHE A 270 8.82 11.22 -14.82
N GLU A 271 7.72 10.93 -15.51
CA GLU A 271 7.74 10.19 -16.78
C GLU A 271 8.63 10.90 -17.82
N ALA A 272 8.47 12.22 -17.98
CA ALA A 272 9.24 13.01 -18.94
C ALA A 272 10.76 13.02 -18.61
N VAL A 273 11.12 13.25 -17.34
CA VAL A 273 12.52 13.25 -16.90
C VAL A 273 13.11 11.84 -16.99
N ASN A 274 12.38 10.80 -16.57
CA ASN A 274 12.84 9.42 -16.64
C ASN A 274 13.14 9.02 -18.08
N ASP A 275 12.24 9.33 -19.03
CA ASP A 275 12.43 9.00 -20.45
C ASP A 275 13.66 9.69 -21.04
N LYS A 276 13.87 10.98 -20.73
CA LYS A 276 15.03 11.75 -21.22
C LYS A 276 16.38 11.21 -20.72
N TYR A 277 16.42 10.65 -19.52
CA TYR A 277 17.65 10.18 -18.87
C TYR A 277 17.75 8.65 -18.82
N GLU A 278 17.10 7.96 -19.77
CA GLU A 278 17.12 6.49 -19.90
C GLU A 278 16.78 5.77 -18.60
N GLY A 279 15.80 6.27 -17.85
CA GLY A 279 15.64 5.92 -16.46
C GLY A 279 15.27 4.47 -16.16
N HIS A 280 14.77 3.74 -17.16
CA HIS A 280 14.64 2.28 -17.15
C HIS A 280 15.95 1.51 -16.88
N LYS A 281 17.12 2.14 -17.06
CA LYS A 281 18.43 1.54 -16.77
C LYS A 281 18.94 1.85 -15.37
N GLY A 282 18.57 2.97 -14.76
CA GLY A 282 19.23 3.45 -13.54
C GLY A 282 18.80 4.84 -13.14
N PHE A 283 17.55 4.96 -12.70
CA PHE A 283 16.97 6.20 -12.20
C PHE A 283 16.57 6.08 -10.75
N TRP A 284 16.68 7.18 -10.02
CA TRP A 284 16.35 7.24 -8.62
C TRP A 284 15.55 8.49 -8.31
N VAL A 285 14.50 8.34 -7.52
CA VAL A 285 13.75 9.43 -6.92
C VAL A 285 14.00 9.41 -5.42
N GLU A 286 14.68 10.43 -4.94
CA GLU A 286 15.02 10.56 -3.53
C GLU A 286 14.09 11.56 -2.85
N GLY A 287 13.40 11.13 -1.79
CA GLY A 287 12.53 12.00 -1.00
C GLY A 287 11.36 11.23 -0.39
N SER A 288 10.68 11.85 0.58
CA SER A 288 9.71 11.21 1.47
C SER A 288 8.40 10.76 0.78
N ASP A 289 8.13 11.22 -0.44
CA ASP A 289 6.77 11.25 -0.99
C ASP A 289 6.55 10.41 -2.26
N VAL A 290 7.59 9.83 -2.85
CA VAL A 290 7.36 8.80 -3.89
C VAL A 290 6.84 7.52 -3.27
N GLU A 291 7.29 7.22 -2.06
CA GLU A 291 6.78 6.15 -1.22
C GLU A 291 5.42 6.54 -0.59
N ALA A 292 5.19 7.84 -0.34
CA ALA A 292 4.02 8.37 0.37
C ALA A 292 2.94 9.07 -0.47
N ALA A 293 2.89 8.93 -1.80
CA ALA A 293 1.72 9.27 -2.62
C ALA A 293 0.48 8.35 -2.32
N GLY A 294 0.44 7.79 -1.11
CA GLY A 294 -0.55 6.94 -0.48
C GLY A 294 -0.37 6.83 1.04
N THR A 295 0.85 6.62 1.59
CA THR A 295 1.06 6.41 3.03
C THR A 295 2.36 7.00 3.59
N THR A 296 2.30 7.77 4.66
CA THR A 296 3.46 8.44 5.31
C THR A 296 4.38 7.50 6.10
N GLU A 297 4.11 6.21 6.18
CA GLU A 297 4.98 5.27 6.88
C GLU A 297 4.88 3.89 6.25
N ALA A 298 5.98 3.43 5.62
CA ALA A 298 6.16 2.02 5.32
C ALA A 298 6.54 1.24 6.60
N ASN A 299 5.74 1.39 7.65
CA ASN A 299 5.94 0.68 8.91
C ASN A 299 5.13 -0.61 8.91
N ALA A 300 5.80 -1.65 8.41
CA ALA A 300 5.44 -3.06 8.43
C ALA A 300 4.41 -3.55 7.39
N ILE A 301 4.89 -4.43 6.50
CA ILE A 301 4.05 -5.45 5.87
C ILE A 301 3.73 -6.48 6.96
N ILE A 302 2.52 -6.42 7.53
CA ILE A 302 2.01 -7.49 8.40
C ILE A 302 1.05 -8.33 7.59
N SER A 303 1.59 -9.20 6.73
CA SER A 303 0.80 -10.29 6.17
C SER A 303 0.67 -11.38 7.23
N PHE A 304 -0.42 -11.36 7.98
CA PHE A 304 -0.84 -12.55 8.70
C PHE A 304 -1.22 -13.59 7.65
N THR A 305 -0.46 -14.67 7.51
CA THR A 305 -1.03 -15.89 6.95
C THR A 305 -2.07 -16.34 7.96
N PRO A 306 -3.38 -16.20 7.68
CA PRO A 306 -4.36 -16.70 8.62
C PRO A 306 -4.09 -18.19 8.80
N ARG A 307 -4.18 -18.68 10.04
CA ARG A 307 -4.07 -20.14 10.30
C ARG A 307 -5.04 -20.95 9.44
N ASN A 308 -6.08 -20.30 8.90
CA ASN A 308 -7.00 -20.84 7.92
C ASN A 308 -6.93 -20.03 6.62
N PRO A 309 -6.61 -20.62 5.45
CA PRO A 309 -6.52 -19.95 4.13
C PRO A 309 -7.81 -19.30 3.59
N GLY A 310 -8.82 -19.05 4.43
CA GLY A 310 -10.09 -18.42 4.08
C GLY A 310 -10.33 -17.02 4.69
N GLN A 311 -9.36 -16.41 5.37
CA GLN A 311 -9.57 -15.11 6.03
C GLN A 311 -8.91 -13.92 5.31
N LEU A 312 -8.13 -14.15 4.25
CA LEU A 312 -7.57 -13.09 3.43
C LEU A 312 -8.48 -12.82 2.24
N TYR A 313 -8.74 -11.56 1.98
CA TYR A 313 -9.49 -11.15 0.79
C TYR A 313 -8.51 -10.99 -0.36
N TYR A 314 -8.84 -11.59 -1.50
CA TYR A 314 -8.14 -11.42 -2.75
C TYR A 314 -9.07 -10.79 -3.77
N TYR A 315 -8.50 -10.01 -4.68
CA TYR A 315 -9.24 -9.41 -5.77
C TYR A 315 -8.33 -9.19 -6.97
N ASN A 316 -8.95 -9.08 -8.15
CA ASN A 316 -8.23 -8.85 -9.40
C ASN A 316 -8.07 -7.36 -9.65
N VAL A 317 -6.85 -6.96 -9.97
CA VAL A 317 -6.50 -5.60 -10.39
C VAL A 317 -5.99 -5.68 -11.82
N ALA A 318 -6.54 -4.85 -12.70
CA ALA A 318 -5.98 -4.68 -14.03
C ALA A 318 -4.72 -3.81 -13.91
N CYS A 319 -3.60 -4.33 -14.37
CA CYS A 319 -2.29 -3.67 -14.33
C CYS A 319 -1.74 -3.48 -15.74
N ARG A 320 -1.01 -2.39 -15.99
CA ARG A 320 -0.26 -2.16 -17.23
C ARG A 320 0.95 -1.26 -17.01
N PHE A 321 1.84 -1.19 -18.00
CA PHE A 321 2.82 -0.12 -18.03
C PHE A 321 2.21 1.19 -18.55
N PRO A 322 2.67 2.34 -18.05
CA PRO A 322 2.26 3.63 -18.60
C PRO A 322 2.56 3.68 -20.10
N ASN A 323 1.58 4.10 -20.91
CA ASN A 323 1.58 4.09 -22.39
C ASN A 323 1.49 2.72 -23.07
N PHE A 324 1.21 1.64 -22.34
CA PHE A 324 0.96 0.33 -22.94
C PHE A 324 -0.54 0.10 -23.08
N ALA A 325 -0.97 -0.34 -24.27
CA ALA A 325 -2.34 -0.83 -24.46
C ALA A 325 -2.55 -2.23 -23.87
N TRP A 326 -1.45 -2.97 -23.68
CA TRP A 326 -1.46 -4.30 -23.08
C TRP A 326 -1.60 -4.19 -21.57
N TRP A 327 -2.57 -4.93 -21.01
CA TRP A 327 -2.81 -5.01 -19.58
C TRP A 327 -3.13 -6.46 -19.19
N HIS A 328 -2.96 -6.77 -17.91
CA HIS A 328 -3.32 -8.08 -17.36
C HIS A 328 -4.04 -7.92 -16.02
N GLU A 329 -5.04 -8.76 -15.77
CA GLU A 329 -5.66 -8.88 -14.46
C GLU A 329 -4.79 -9.78 -13.58
N LEU A 330 -4.32 -9.23 -12.47
CA LEU A 330 -3.50 -9.92 -11.49
C LEU A 330 -4.26 -9.98 -10.16
N GLU A 331 -4.19 -11.12 -9.49
CA GLU A 331 -4.76 -11.28 -8.16
C GLU A 331 -3.83 -10.68 -7.10
N PHE A 332 -4.37 -9.77 -6.30
CA PHE A 332 -3.71 -9.17 -5.14
C PHE A 332 -4.46 -9.50 -3.85
N MET A 333 -3.71 -9.63 -2.77
CA MET A 333 -4.26 -9.67 -1.42
C MET A 333 -4.60 -8.25 -0.97
N TRP A 334 -5.82 -8.06 -0.47
CA TRP A 334 -6.26 -6.85 0.24
C TRP A 334 -5.56 -6.76 1.59
N ASP A 335 -4.41 -6.10 1.63
CA ASP A 335 -3.64 -5.87 2.84
C ASP A 335 -3.87 -4.45 3.35
N THR A 336 -4.69 -4.37 4.39
CA THR A 336 -5.03 -3.11 5.05
C THR A 336 -3.86 -2.37 5.69
N GLY A 337 -2.73 -3.06 5.90
CA GLY A 337 -1.51 -2.52 6.50
C GLY A 337 -0.37 -2.35 5.50
N SER A 338 -0.50 -2.81 4.25
CA SER A 338 0.56 -2.58 3.25
C SER A 338 0.53 -1.13 2.75
N SER A 339 1.70 -0.54 2.73
CA SER A 339 2.05 0.78 2.19
C SER A 339 2.74 0.70 0.84
N LEU A 340 3.03 -0.52 0.39
CA LEU A 340 3.76 -0.80 -0.83
C LEU A 340 3.03 -1.88 -1.61
N MET A 341 2.73 -1.58 -2.87
CA MET A 341 2.20 -2.59 -3.78
C MET A 341 3.37 -3.46 -4.23
N THR A 342 3.20 -4.78 -4.22
CA THR A 342 4.27 -5.71 -4.61
C THR A 342 3.84 -6.62 -5.75
N MET A 343 4.76 -6.90 -6.67
CA MET A 343 4.54 -7.79 -7.81
C MET A 343 5.78 -8.65 -8.07
N TYR A 344 5.63 -9.77 -8.75
CA TYR A 344 6.76 -10.61 -9.14
C TYR A 344 7.38 -10.16 -10.46
N GLU A 345 8.68 -10.42 -10.64
CA GLU A 345 9.38 -10.20 -11.91
C GLU A 345 8.67 -10.94 -13.07
N GLY A 346 8.12 -12.12 -12.81
CA GLY A 346 7.28 -12.85 -13.78
C GLY A 346 6.02 -12.08 -14.23
N ASP A 347 5.43 -11.28 -13.33
CA ASP A 347 4.27 -10.44 -13.65
C ASP A 347 4.68 -9.26 -14.51
N ILE A 348 5.78 -8.59 -14.16
CA ILE A 348 6.39 -7.52 -14.95
C ILE A 348 6.65 -8.00 -16.38
N ARG A 349 7.26 -9.19 -16.55
CA ARG A 349 7.47 -9.80 -17.86
C ARG A 349 6.16 -10.07 -18.61
N SER A 350 5.10 -10.48 -17.91
CA SER A 350 3.78 -10.71 -18.51
C SER A 350 3.09 -9.42 -18.94
N LEU A 351 3.27 -8.34 -18.18
CA LEU A 351 2.76 -6.99 -18.49
C LEU A 351 3.49 -6.30 -19.63
N MET A 352 4.72 -6.70 -19.94
CA MET A 352 5.40 -6.23 -21.15
C MET A 352 4.80 -6.84 -22.43
N GLY A 353 3.97 -7.89 -22.29
CA GLY A 353 3.17 -8.48 -23.36
C GLY A 353 3.95 -9.23 -24.44
N PRO A 354 3.26 -9.74 -25.48
CA PRO A 354 3.88 -10.43 -26.61
C PRO A 354 4.77 -9.53 -27.47
N GLN A 355 4.74 -8.22 -27.21
CA GLN A 355 5.58 -7.24 -27.87
C GLN A 355 7.07 -7.43 -27.55
N ILE A 356 7.47 -8.31 -26.62
CA ILE A 356 8.86 -8.77 -26.47
C ILE A 356 9.19 -9.95 -27.41
N ALA A 357 8.45 -10.15 -28.50
CA ALA A 357 8.97 -10.98 -29.58
C ALA A 357 10.20 -10.26 -30.18
N PRO A 358 11.36 -10.93 -30.35
CA PRO A 358 12.61 -10.33 -30.81
C PRO A 358 12.58 -9.80 -32.27
N GLN A 359 11.41 -9.65 -32.88
CA GLN A 359 11.21 -9.38 -34.30
C GLN A 359 10.12 -8.32 -34.50
N GLY A 360 10.51 -7.05 -34.58
CA GLY A 360 9.71 -6.04 -35.26
C GLY A 360 9.44 -4.77 -34.45
N PHE A 361 10.25 -3.76 -34.72
CA PHE A 361 9.96 -2.36 -34.45
C PHE A 361 8.58 -1.98 -35.01
N ILE A 362 7.66 -1.49 -34.17
CA ILE A 362 6.44 -0.81 -34.62
C ILE A 362 6.81 0.68 -34.74
N PRO A 363 6.85 1.26 -35.96
CA PRO A 363 7.18 2.67 -36.13
C PRO A 363 6.18 3.56 -35.37
N GLY A 364 6.69 4.40 -34.47
CA GLY A 364 5.90 5.31 -33.63
C GLY A 364 5.70 4.84 -32.19
N ILE A 365 6.03 3.58 -31.85
CA ILE A 365 6.17 3.12 -30.47
C ILE A 365 7.63 3.28 -30.09
N HIS A 366 7.90 4.08 -29.05
CA HIS A 366 9.25 4.43 -28.59
C HIS A 366 10.13 3.17 -28.49
N PRO A 367 11.38 3.19 -28.99
CA PRO A 367 12.29 2.05 -28.85
C PRO A 367 12.34 1.62 -27.38
N TYR A 368 12.15 0.31 -27.16
CA TYR A 368 12.01 -0.35 -25.87
C TYR A 368 12.78 0.35 -24.75
N HIS A 369 12.05 1.02 -23.87
CA HIS A 369 12.50 1.30 -22.52
C HIS A 369 11.78 0.31 -21.64
N GLY A 370 12.53 -0.44 -20.83
CA GLY A 370 11.95 -1.31 -19.80
C GLY A 370 11.02 -0.54 -18.86
N PRO A 371 10.50 -1.18 -17.80
CA PRO A 371 9.73 -0.45 -16.80
C PRO A 371 10.49 0.79 -16.32
N ARG A 372 9.81 1.94 -16.18
CA ARG A 372 10.43 3.13 -15.60
C ARG A 372 10.75 2.84 -14.13
N VAL A 373 12.01 2.98 -13.78
CA VAL A 373 12.52 2.67 -12.44
C VAL A 373 12.50 3.93 -11.59
N LEU A 374 12.15 3.80 -10.31
CA LEU A 374 12.13 4.87 -9.32
C LEU A 374 13.27 4.76 -8.30
N GLY A 375 13.95 3.62 -8.24
CA GLY A 375 15.07 3.36 -7.34
C GLY A 375 14.96 2.01 -6.66
N VAL A 376 15.55 1.90 -5.48
CA VAL A 376 15.46 0.73 -4.61
C VAL A 376 14.94 1.18 -3.26
N ILE A 377 13.97 0.45 -2.71
CA ILE A 377 13.49 0.63 -1.34
C ILE A 377 13.93 -0.57 -0.50
N GLN A 378 14.22 -0.33 0.77
CA GLN A 378 14.37 -1.37 1.77
C GLN A 378 13.16 -1.37 2.70
N THR A 379 12.63 -2.56 2.93
CA THR A 379 11.50 -2.77 3.82
C THR A 379 11.89 -3.77 4.90
N ALA A 380 11.39 -3.56 6.12
CA ALA A 380 11.53 -4.55 7.17
C ALA A 380 10.47 -5.64 7.02
N ALA A 381 10.92 -6.88 6.84
CA ALA A 381 10.08 -8.06 6.94
C ALA A 381 9.81 -8.40 8.42
N TYR A 382 8.81 -9.26 8.63
CA TYR A 382 8.55 -9.82 9.95
C TYR A 382 9.79 -10.52 10.51
N GLY A 383 10.14 -10.22 11.77
CA GLY A 383 11.35 -10.70 12.41
C GLY A 383 12.58 -9.81 12.24
N GLY A 384 12.44 -8.67 11.56
CA GLY A 384 13.48 -7.63 11.46
C GLY A 384 14.49 -7.83 10.34
N ALA A 385 14.30 -8.85 9.49
CA ALA A 385 15.11 -8.98 8.26
C ALA A 385 14.74 -7.85 7.29
N THR A 386 15.73 -7.24 6.66
CA THR A 386 15.51 -6.24 5.61
C THR A 386 15.41 -6.92 4.25
N ILE A 387 14.48 -6.45 3.42
CA ILE A 387 14.29 -6.91 2.04
C ILE A 387 14.32 -5.69 1.14
N SER A 388 15.17 -5.73 0.13
CA SER A 388 15.30 -4.69 -0.90
C SER A 388 14.39 -5.00 -2.09
N PHE A 389 13.62 -4.01 -2.54
CA PHE A 389 12.79 -4.08 -3.75
C PHE A 389 13.23 -3.03 -4.77
N GLU A 390 13.38 -3.43 -6.03
CA GLU A 390 13.43 -2.45 -7.12
C GLU A 390 12.04 -1.87 -7.34
N MET A 391 11.96 -0.55 -7.39
CA MET A 391 10.70 0.17 -7.53
C MET A 391 10.46 0.52 -8.98
N VAL A 392 9.33 0.08 -9.53
CA VAL A 392 8.93 0.36 -10.92
C VAL A 392 7.57 1.04 -11.00
N GLN A 393 7.36 1.84 -12.04
CA GLN A 393 6.08 2.48 -12.30
C GLN A 393 5.16 1.52 -13.06
N ILE A 394 3.93 1.38 -12.57
CA ILE A 394 2.81 0.77 -13.30
C ILE A 394 1.57 1.68 -13.24
N GLU A 395 0.56 1.32 -14.00
CA GLU A 395 -0.79 1.83 -13.83
C GLU A 395 -1.71 0.70 -13.39
N VAL A 396 -2.61 1.00 -12.47
CA VAL A 396 -3.60 0.07 -11.93
C VAL A 396 -5.03 0.58 -12.12
N CYS A 397 -5.97 -0.34 -12.28
CA CYS A 397 -7.38 -0.05 -12.37
C CYS A 397 -8.20 -1.21 -11.80
N LEU A 398 -9.29 -0.91 -11.09
CA LEU A 398 -10.29 -1.92 -10.73
C LEU A 398 -11.29 -2.06 -11.88
N LEU A 399 -11.67 -3.29 -12.22
CA LEU A 399 -12.70 -3.58 -13.22
C LEU A 399 -13.95 -4.16 -12.56
N ASP A 400 -15.12 -3.90 -13.15
CA ASP A 400 -16.38 -4.54 -12.78
C ASP A 400 -16.54 -5.92 -13.45
N ASP A 401 -17.64 -6.61 -13.14
CA ASP A 401 -17.97 -7.93 -13.71
C ASP A 401 -18.17 -7.90 -15.25
N HIS A 402 -18.33 -6.71 -15.84
CA HIS A 402 -18.43 -6.48 -17.28
C HIS A 402 -17.11 -5.99 -17.89
N ARG A 403 -16.01 -6.05 -17.15
CA ARG A 403 -14.68 -5.57 -17.53
C ARG A 403 -14.65 -4.09 -17.89
N LYS A 404 -15.55 -3.29 -17.32
CA LYS A 404 -15.50 -1.83 -17.40
C LYS A 404 -14.76 -1.28 -16.20
N ARG A 405 -14.10 -0.14 -16.39
CA ARG A 405 -13.31 0.50 -15.35
C ARG A 405 -14.19 1.02 -14.21
N MET A 406 -13.93 0.56 -12.98
CA MET A 406 -14.52 1.12 -11.77
C MET A 406 -13.73 2.32 -11.23
N THR A 407 -12.44 2.41 -11.59
CA THR A 407 -11.56 3.52 -11.24
C THR A 407 -10.90 4.07 -12.51
N PRO A 408 -10.38 5.30 -12.53
CA PRO A 408 -9.42 5.68 -13.55
C PRO A 408 -8.18 4.76 -13.49
N TRP A 409 -7.36 4.80 -14.54
CA TRP A 409 -6.00 4.26 -14.45
C TRP A 409 -5.19 5.14 -13.51
N ILE A 410 -4.60 4.55 -12.48
CA ILE A 410 -3.86 5.26 -11.43
C ILE A 410 -2.42 4.80 -11.49
N ARG A 411 -1.50 5.76 -11.59
CA ARG A 411 -0.06 5.48 -11.54
C ARG A 411 0.34 5.09 -10.13
N ARG A 412 1.11 4.00 -10.02
CA ARG A 412 1.62 3.47 -8.76
C ARG A 412 3.06 3.03 -8.92
N SER A 413 3.82 3.19 -7.85
CA SER A 413 5.10 2.54 -7.67
C SER A 413 4.88 1.15 -7.09
N VAL A 414 5.61 0.18 -7.61
CA VAL A 414 5.52 -1.22 -7.19
C VAL A 414 6.88 -1.77 -6.86
N GLY A 415 6.99 -2.41 -5.70
CA GLY A 415 8.15 -3.20 -5.31
C GLY A 415 8.19 -4.53 -6.06
N MET A 416 9.24 -4.74 -6.84
CA MET A 416 9.43 -5.96 -7.60
C MET A 416 10.07 -7.06 -6.73
N MET A 417 9.32 -8.12 -6.48
CA MET A 417 9.79 -9.39 -5.92
C MET A 417 10.46 -10.21 -7.01
N MET A 418 11.62 -10.79 -6.70
CA MET A 418 12.34 -11.64 -7.65
C MET A 418 11.60 -12.97 -7.90
N GLY A 419 11.68 -13.47 -9.13
CA GLY A 419 11.16 -14.79 -9.51
C GLY A 419 9.75 -14.78 -10.12
N LEU A 420 9.11 -15.95 -10.07
CA LEU A 420 7.76 -16.17 -10.58
C LEU A 420 6.75 -16.06 -9.44
N PRO A 421 5.51 -15.63 -9.73
CA PRO A 421 4.46 -15.67 -8.73
C PRO A 421 4.24 -17.10 -8.24
N PRO A 422 3.93 -17.29 -6.95
CA PRO A 422 3.70 -18.62 -6.42
C PRO A 422 2.48 -19.24 -7.08
N VAL A 423 2.53 -20.55 -7.27
CA VAL A 423 1.35 -21.30 -7.70
C VAL A 423 0.33 -21.22 -6.55
N PRO A 424 -0.96 -20.95 -6.84
CA PRO A 424 -1.98 -20.94 -5.80
C PRO A 424 -1.90 -22.19 -4.91
N GLY A 425 -1.81 -21.98 -3.59
CA GLY A 425 -1.72 -23.06 -2.60
C GLY A 425 -0.30 -23.55 -2.26
N THR A 426 0.78 -23.04 -2.87
CA THR A 426 2.16 -23.49 -2.57
C THR A 426 2.88 -22.65 -1.50
N GLY A 427 2.16 -21.78 -0.79
CA GLY A 427 2.70 -21.05 0.38
C GLY A 427 3.75 -19.97 0.06
N GLY A 428 3.78 -19.44 -1.17
CA GLY A 428 4.57 -18.24 -1.45
C GLY A 428 3.87 -16.96 -1.01
N SER A 429 4.63 -15.87 -0.96
CA SER A 429 4.09 -14.55 -0.58
C SER A 429 3.04 -14.09 -1.60
N PRO A 430 1.86 -13.62 -1.17
CA PRO A 430 0.90 -13.02 -2.10
C PRO A 430 1.42 -11.67 -2.62
N ARG A 431 0.87 -11.19 -3.73
CA ARG A 431 1.00 -9.79 -4.13
C ARG A 431 0.24 -8.92 -3.14
N LEU A 432 0.81 -7.79 -2.75
CA LEU A 432 0.19 -6.83 -1.83
C LEU A 432 -0.36 -5.65 -2.61
N ASP A 433 -1.55 -5.18 -2.26
CA ASP A 433 -2.31 -4.24 -3.06
C ASP A 433 -2.15 -2.75 -2.69
N ASP A 434 -1.37 -2.40 -1.67
CA ASP A 434 -1.24 -1.02 -1.14
C ASP A 434 -2.60 -0.38 -0.77
N ASN A 435 -2.57 0.85 -0.28
CA ASN A 435 -3.75 1.52 0.25
C ASN A 435 -4.60 2.26 -0.81
N TRP A 436 -4.20 2.26 -2.09
CA TRP A 436 -4.76 3.11 -3.14
C TRP A 436 -6.27 2.98 -3.30
N LEU A 437 -6.80 1.77 -3.15
CA LEU A 437 -8.19 1.49 -3.42
C LEU A 437 -9.13 2.22 -2.45
N ARG A 438 -8.68 2.43 -1.20
CA ARG A 438 -9.45 3.17 -0.18
C ARG A 438 -9.68 4.63 -0.53
N HIS A 439 -8.82 5.17 -1.38
CA HIS A 439 -8.93 6.54 -1.87
C HIS A 439 -9.82 6.65 -3.11
N CYS A 440 -10.17 5.52 -3.73
CA CYS A 440 -10.81 5.49 -5.04
C CYS A 440 -12.23 4.92 -5.02
N VAL A 441 -12.51 3.98 -4.12
CA VAL A 441 -13.81 3.31 -4.02
C VAL A 441 -14.24 3.17 -2.57
N TYR A 442 -15.54 3.01 -2.38
CA TYR A 442 -16.11 2.56 -1.12
C TYR A 442 -15.89 1.06 -0.98
N VAL A 443 -15.42 0.64 0.18
CA VAL A 443 -15.14 -0.76 0.51
C VAL A 443 -16.06 -1.19 1.65
N GLY A 444 -16.70 -2.34 1.52
CA GLY A 444 -17.53 -2.93 2.58
C GLY A 444 -17.40 -4.44 2.62
N SER A 445 -17.45 -5.04 3.81
CA SER A 445 -17.45 -6.49 4.00
C SER A 445 -18.71 -6.95 4.72
N ALA A 446 -19.19 -8.15 4.37
CA ALA A 446 -20.36 -8.79 5.01
C ALA A 446 -19.92 -10.12 5.66
N PRO A 447 -19.57 -10.12 6.96
CA PRO A 447 -18.82 -11.22 7.59
C PRO A 447 -19.57 -12.56 7.73
N GLU A 448 -20.90 -12.59 7.59
CA GLU A 448 -21.71 -13.76 8.00
C GLU A 448 -22.34 -14.60 6.87
N VAL A 449 -22.27 -14.21 5.58
CA VAL A 449 -22.87 -15.03 4.48
C VAL A 449 -21.83 -15.52 3.48
N SER A 450 -20.90 -14.66 3.12
CA SER A 450 -19.96 -14.93 2.03
C SER A 450 -18.52 -14.59 2.37
N GLN A 451 -18.28 -13.85 3.47
CA GLN A 451 -17.00 -13.18 3.70
C GLN A 451 -16.54 -12.46 2.42
N ALA A 452 -17.48 -11.87 1.67
CA ALA A 452 -17.13 -11.17 0.45
C ALA A 452 -16.74 -9.73 0.78
N LEU A 453 -15.61 -9.30 0.23
CA LEU A 453 -15.28 -7.89 0.11
C LEU A 453 -16.04 -7.32 -1.09
N ARG A 454 -16.68 -6.17 -0.90
CA ARG A 454 -17.43 -5.47 -1.95
C ARG A 454 -16.83 -4.10 -2.17
N PHE A 455 -16.70 -3.75 -3.45
CA PHE A 455 -16.22 -2.46 -3.90
C PHE A 455 -17.34 -1.75 -4.65
N ALA A 456 -17.47 -0.45 -4.42
CA ALA A 456 -18.44 0.35 -5.15
C ALA A 456 -17.95 1.79 -5.34
N THR A 457 -18.36 2.43 -6.42
CA THR A 457 -18.05 3.84 -6.69
C THR A 457 -18.96 4.81 -5.94
N SER A 458 -20.01 4.30 -5.28
CA SER A 458 -20.87 5.06 -4.38
C SER A 458 -21.27 4.22 -3.17
N PRO A 459 -21.58 4.84 -2.01
CA PRO A 459 -21.98 4.10 -0.81
C PRO A 459 -23.25 3.26 -1.04
N GLY A 460 -24.22 3.81 -1.79
CA GLY A 460 -25.50 3.13 -2.06
C GLY A 460 -25.36 1.88 -2.92
N ALA A 461 -24.33 1.82 -3.77
CA ALA A 461 -24.08 0.69 -4.66
C ALA A 461 -23.36 -0.49 -3.99
N LEU A 462 -22.88 -0.36 -2.75
CA LEU A 462 -22.31 -1.51 -2.01
C LEU A 462 -23.35 -2.62 -1.79
N HIS A 463 -24.63 -2.25 -1.74
CA HIS A 463 -25.76 -3.15 -1.50
C HIS A 463 -25.45 -4.18 -0.41
N LEU A 464 -24.84 -3.72 0.69
CA LEU A 464 -24.56 -4.59 1.83
C LEU A 464 -25.90 -5.12 2.34
N PRO A 465 -26.04 -6.44 2.54
CA PRO A 465 -27.30 -7.00 3.02
C PRO A 465 -27.70 -6.29 4.31
N ASN A 466 -28.86 -5.61 4.31
CA ASN A 466 -29.40 -4.91 5.46
C ASN A 466 -29.79 -5.96 6.50
N ARG A 467 -28.86 -6.24 7.40
CA ARG A 467 -29.12 -7.13 8.52
C ARG A 467 -29.69 -6.26 9.63
N GLY A 468 -30.99 -6.39 9.87
CA GLY A 468 -31.58 -5.98 11.14
C GLY A 468 -30.67 -6.50 12.27
N THR A 469 -30.31 -5.61 13.19
CA THR A 469 -29.49 -5.84 14.39
C THR A 469 -29.19 -7.31 14.67
N CYS A 470 -27.97 -7.73 14.29
CA CYS A 470 -27.21 -8.85 14.84
C CYS A 470 -27.95 -9.72 15.89
N MET A 471 -28.77 -10.66 15.43
CA MET A 471 -28.95 -11.90 16.19
C MET A 471 -27.66 -12.68 15.98
N ALA A 472 -26.67 -12.42 16.83
CA ALA A 472 -25.45 -13.21 16.92
C ALA A 472 -25.86 -14.61 17.36
N ASN A 473 -26.33 -15.43 16.43
CA ASN A 473 -26.35 -16.86 16.66
C ASN A 473 -24.89 -17.28 16.72
N PRO A 474 -24.37 -17.70 17.88
CA PRO A 474 -23.03 -18.28 17.93
C PRO A 474 -22.99 -19.39 16.87
N PRO A 475 -21.86 -19.55 16.16
CA PRO A 475 -21.74 -20.62 15.18
C PRO A 475 -22.15 -21.93 15.85
N PRO A 476 -22.97 -22.78 15.20
CA PRO A 476 -23.40 -24.03 15.79
C PRO A 476 -22.14 -24.82 16.14
N VAL A 477 -21.84 -24.89 17.43
CA VAL A 477 -20.78 -25.75 17.95
C VAL A 477 -21.15 -27.17 17.54
N PRO A 478 -20.28 -27.90 16.81
CA PRO A 478 -20.53 -29.30 16.52
C PRO A 478 -20.86 -30.03 17.82
N ASN A 479 -21.94 -30.82 17.87
CA ASN A 479 -22.38 -31.55 19.09
C ASN A 479 -21.29 -32.42 19.75
N TRP A 480 -20.16 -32.63 19.08
CA TRP A 480 -19.01 -33.41 19.55
C TRP A 480 -17.94 -32.56 20.25
N MET A 481 -18.01 -31.23 20.18
CA MET A 481 -17.12 -30.35 20.95
C MET A 481 -17.75 -30.09 22.33
N PRO A 482 -17.14 -30.58 23.43
CA PRO A 482 -17.57 -30.19 24.76
C PRO A 482 -17.44 -28.66 24.89
N PRO A 483 -18.40 -27.99 25.56
CA PRO A 483 -18.35 -26.55 25.74
C PRO A 483 -17.02 -26.17 26.38
N HIS A 484 -16.21 -25.37 25.66
CA HIS A 484 -14.98 -24.85 26.25
C HIS A 484 -15.37 -24.01 27.47
N PRO A 485 -14.77 -24.25 28.66
CA PRO A 485 -14.93 -23.32 29.76
C PRO A 485 -14.46 -21.93 29.30
N PRO A 486 -15.14 -20.86 29.71
CA PRO A 486 -14.79 -19.51 29.28
C PRO A 486 -13.31 -19.26 29.57
N LEU A 487 -12.53 -19.00 28.52
CA LEU A 487 -11.10 -18.67 28.58
C LEU A 487 -10.91 -17.26 29.16
N TRP A 488 -11.24 -17.10 30.43
CA TRP A 488 -10.75 -16.01 31.25
C TRP A 488 -9.89 -16.62 32.34
N ARG A 489 -8.56 -16.45 32.20
CA ARG A 489 -7.47 -16.94 33.06
C ARG A 489 -7.03 -18.39 32.85
N THR A 490 -6.00 -18.56 32.03
CA THR A 490 -4.92 -19.49 32.38
C THR A 490 -3.58 -18.86 32.02
N HIS A 491 -2.67 -18.89 32.98
CA HIS A 491 -1.27 -18.50 32.84
C HIS A 491 -0.62 -19.35 31.74
N ILE A 492 0.13 -18.70 30.84
CA ILE A 492 1.01 -19.36 29.88
C ILE A 492 2.28 -19.78 30.65
N PRO A 493 2.59 -21.08 30.80
CA PRO A 493 3.91 -21.50 31.26
C PRO A 493 4.96 -21.29 30.14
N PRO A 494 6.25 -21.11 30.50
CA PRO A 494 7.29 -20.81 29.52
C PRO A 494 7.53 -21.98 28.56
N LEU A 495 7.72 -21.63 27.28
CA LEU A 495 8.08 -22.54 26.19
C LEU A 495 9.40 -23.26 26.50
N THR A 496 9.36 -24.59 26.62
CA THR A 496 10.54 -25.44 26.50
C THR A 496 10.76 -25.86 25.04
N ALA A 497 12.01 -26.17 24.73
CA ALA A 497 12.67 -26.29 23.42
C ALA A 497 11.94 -27.10 22.32
N PRO A 498 12.23 -26.82 21.03
CA PRO A 498 11.55 -27.42 19.90
C PRO A 498 11.91 -28.90 19.70
N THR A 499 10.89 -29.74 19.51
CA THR A 499 11.01 -31.10 19.00
C THR A 499 11.28 -31.09 17.49
N PRO A 500 12.19 -31.92 16.97
CA PRO A 500 12.45 -32.00 15.54
C PRO A 500 11.29 -32.71 14.80
N MET A 501 10.87 -32.10 13.70
CA MET A 501 9.87 -32.65 12.78
C MET A 501 10.45 -33.84 12.00
N PRO A 502 9.64 -34.89 11.69
CA PRO A 502 10.06 -35.97 10.82
C PRO A 502 10.17 -35.51 9.35
N PRO A 503 11.03 -36.14 8.54
CA PRO A 503 11.17 -35.81 7.13
C PRO A 503 9.90 -36.14 6.34
N GLY A 504 9.42 -35.18 5.55
CA GLY A 504 8.27 -35.34 4.66
C GLY A 504 8.60 -36.19 3.42
N PRO A 505 7.57 -36.73 2.73
CA PRO A 505 7.76 -37.62 1.59
C PRO A 505 8.18 -36.86 0.32
N THR A 506 9.20 -37.39 -0.36
CA THR A 506 9.60 -37.00 -1.73
C THR A 506 8.57 -37.49 -2.74
N TRP A 507 8.00 -36.57 -3.52
CA TRP A 507 7.16 -36.89 -4.68
C TRP A 507 7.94 -36.70 -5.98
N LEU A 508 8.08 -37.78 -6.75
CA LEU A 508 8.49 -37.77 -8.14
C LEU A 508 7.22 -37.64 -9.01
N GLY A 509 7.07 -36.54 -9.74
CA GLY A 509 5.96 -36.34 -10.68
C GLY A 509 6.35 -35.40 -11.81
N GLN A 510 6.27 -35.91 -13.05
CA GLN A 510 6.52 -35.17 -14.29
C GLN A 510 5.55 -33.99 -14.46
N PRO A 511 5.97 -32.91 -15.15
CA PRO A 511 5.10 -31.76 -15.41
C PRO A 511 4.00 -32.08 -16.44
N PRO A 512 2.80 -31.49 -16.31
CA PRO A 512 1.71 -31.68 -17.26
C PRO A 512 1.93 -30.90 -18.57
N ASN A 513 1.49 -31.50 -19.68
CA ASN A 513 1.48 -30.93 -21.02
C ASN A 513 0.65 -29.62 -21.09
N MET A 514 1.26 -28.55 -21.59
CA MET A 514 0.56 -27.32 -21.96
C MET A 514 -0.12 -27.43 -23.35
N PRO A 515 -1.29 -26.81 -23.56
CA PRO A 515 -1.95 -26.78 -24.86
C PRO A 515 -1.23 -25.83 -25.83
N ARG A 516 -1.14 -26.23 -27.11
CA ARG A 516 -0.63 -25.40 -28.22
C ARG A 516 -1.60 -24.26 -28.54
N ALA A 517 -1.04 -23.07 -28.78
CA ALA A 517 -1.77 -21.92 -29.31
C ALA A 517 -2.33 -22.21 -30.72
N ALA A 518 -3.56 -21.74 -30.95
CA ALA A 518 -4.23 -21.81 -32.25
C ALA A 518 -3.66 -20.77 -33.24
N PRO A 519 -3.62 -21.05 -34.55
CA PRO A 519 -3.08 -20.13 -35.55
C PRO A 519 -4.10 -19.07 -36.00
N GLY A 520 -3.63 -17.82 -35.92
CA GLY A 520 -3.85 -16.59 -36.71
C GLY A 520 -5.07 -16.37 -37.62
N VAL A 521 -5.44 -15.08 -37.75
CA VAL A 521 -6.08 -14.38 -38.90
C VAL A 521 -5.71 -12.88 -38.76
N PRO A 522 -5.46 -12.13 -39.85
CA PRO A 522 -4.24 -11.34 -40.12
C PRO A 522 -4.14 -9.96 -39.45
#